data_AF-A0A2V8SZV3-F1
#
_entry.id   AF-A0A2V8SZV3-F1
#
_cell.length_a   1.000
_cell.length_b   1.000
_cell.length_c   1.000
_cell.angle_alpha   90.00
_cell.angle_beta   90.00
_cell.angle_gamma   90.00
#
_symmetry.space_group_name_H-M   'P 1'
#
loop_
_entity.id
_entity.type
_entity.pdbx_description
1 polymer ?
#
loop_
_entity_poly.entity_id
_entity_poly.type
_entity_poly.pdbx_seq_one_letter_code
_entity_poly.pdbx_strand_id
1 'polypeptide(L)'
;MNNISTHCPRCRFSLEIPRDFDNVICEGCGTAYWVRRHGGALSLSEIWAGGEDGLSLGAEAGPLIEQRLDDINELIEEAELEIEGLKSREQSGPLQMGCSFFGLFITIMVVSAVFMLLG
;
A
#
# COMPACT_ATOMS: atom_id res chain seq x y z
N MET A 1 -0.89 44.34 6.32
CA MET A 1 -0.52 42.92 6.10
C MET A 1 0.96 42.81 6.43
N ASN A 2 1.32 42.12 7.53
CA ASN A 2 2.70 42.06 8.02
C ASN A 2 3.36 40.78 7.50
N ASN A 3 3.89 40.80 6.27
CA ASN A 3 4.64 39.68 5.70
C ASN A 3 6.01 39.56 6.41
N ILE A 4 6.49 38.33 6.58
CA ILE A 4 7.85 38.08 7.05
C ILE A 4 8.68 37.73 5.82
N SER A 5 9.73 38.53 5.56
CA SER A 5 10.71 38.22 4.53
C SER A 5 11.78 37.28 5.09
N THR A 6 12.06 36.20 4.37
CA THR A 6 13.15 35.27 4.65
C THR A 6 13.77 34.81 3.33
N HIS A 7 14.77 33.93 3.38
CA HIS A 7 15.40 33.37 2.19
C HIS A 7 15.16 31.86 2.10
N CYS A 8 14.99 31.36 0.89
CA CYS A 8 14.92 29.93 0.63
C CYS A 8 16.25 29.25 0.98
N PRO A 9 16.27 28.19 1.80
CA PRO A 9 17.52 27.51 2.17
C PRO A 9 18.21 26.83 0.98
N ARG A 10 17.47 26.44 -0.08
CA ARG A 10 18.04 25.78 -1.28
C ARG A 10 18.62 26.77 -2.30
N CYS A 11 17.82 27.73 -2.76
CA CYS A 11 18.20 28.64 -3.86
C CYS A 11 18.50 30.09 -3.43
N ARG A 12 18.38 30.41 -2.13
CA ARG A 12 18.54 31.77 -1.57
C ARG A 12 17.60 32.83 -2.15
N PHE A 13 16.58 32.43 -2.89
CA PHE A 13 15.55 33.34 -3.37
C PHE A 13 14.79 33.97 -2.20
N SER A 14 14.37 35.23 -2.33
CA SER A 14 13.60 35.94 -1.31
C SER A 14 12.20 35.34 -1.19
N LEU A 15 11.82 34.93 0.02
CA LEU A 15 10.52 34.37 0.34
C LEU A 15 9.72 35.37 1.16
N GLU A 16 8.52 35.70 0.70
CA GLU A 16 7.54 36.42 1.49
C GLU A 16 6.53 35.44 2.09
N ILE A 17 6.54 35.33 3.42
CA ILE A 17 5.66 34.41 4.13
C ILE A 17 4.57 35.25 4.83
N PRO A 18 3.30 35.16 4.38
CA PRO A 18 2.21 35.80 5.10
C PRO A 18 2.07 35.18 6.50
N ARG A 19 1.65 35.96 7.50
CA ARG A 19 1.56 35.47 8.89
C ARG A 19 0.56 34.34 9.09
N ASP A 20 -0.47 34.31 8.27
CA ASP A 20 -1.62 33.40 8.43
C ASP A 20 -1.41 32.05 7.75
N PHE A 21 -0.27 31.86 7.08
CA PHE A 21 0.04 30.63 6.34
C PHE A 21 1.12 29.83 7.06
N ASP A 22 0.86 28.53 7.20
CA ASP A 22 1.78 27.54 7.76
C ASP A 22 2.61 26.83 6.68
N ASN A 23 2.39 27.16 5.41
CA ASN A 23 3.12 26.63 4.27
C ASN A 23 3.51 27.73 3.30
N VAL A 24 4.65 27.56 2.63
CA VAL A 24 5.14 28.46 1.57
C VAL A 24 5.83 27.65 0.49
N ILE A 25 5.60 28.01 -0.78
CA ILE A 25 6.31 27.43 -1.93
C ILE A 25 7.31 28.45 -2.43
N CYS A 26 8.54 28.03 -2.67
CA CYS A 26 9.56 28.91 -3.23
C CYS A 26 9.36 29.09 -4.73
N GLU A 27 9.15 30.32 -5.18
CA GLU A 27 9.01 30.64 -6.62
C GLU A 27 10.30 30.37 -7.42
N GLY A 28 11.47 30.44 -6.77
CA GLY A 28 12.75 30.24 -7.45
C GLY A 28 13.13 28.78 -7.70
N CYS A 29 12.73 27.84 -6.84
CA CYS A 29 13.11 26.42 -6.94
C CYS A 29 11.94 25.44 -6.82
N GLY A 30 10.70 25.93 -6.67
CA GLY A 30 9.51 25.10 -6.54
C GLY A 30 9.38 24.31 -5.22
N THR A 31 10.37 24.38 -4.31
CA THR A 31 10.35 23.61 -3.07
C THR A 31 9.30 24.16 -2.09
N ALA A 32 8.48 23.28 -1.53
CA ALA A 32 7.49 23.60 -0.50
C ALA A 32 8.08 23.46 0.91
N TYR A 33 7.75 24.39 1.80
CA TYR A 33 8.20 24.40 3.19
C TYR A 33 7.02 24.57 4.16
N TRP A 34 7.03 23.82 5.25
CA TRP A 34 6.27 24.09 6.45
C TRP A 34 6.95 25.21 7.24
N VAL A 35 6.15 26.16 7.71
CA VAL A 35 6.60 27.32 8.48
C VAL A 35 6.22 27.09 9.94
N ARG A 36 7.22 26.88 10.81
CA ARG A 36 7.02 26.85 12.26
C ARG A 36 7.49 28.15 12.89
N ARG A 37 6.67 28.77 13.73
CA ARG A 37 6.93 30.07 14.36
C ARG A 37 7.12 29.88 15.87
N HIS A 38 8.28 30.27 16.39
CA HIS A 38 8.60 30.18 17.81
C HIS A 38 9.08 31.55 18.32
N GLY A 39 8.22 32.29 19.03
CA GLY A 39 8.62 33.45 19.85
C GLY A 39 9.42 34.55 19.12
N GLY A 40 9.27 34.70 17.81
CA GLY A 40 10.03 35.65 16.98
C GLY A 40 11.03 35.01 16.01
N ALA A 41 11.29 33.71 16.13
CA ALA A 41 12.05 32.92 15.16
C ALA A 41 11.11 32.18 14.20
N LEU A 42 11.59 32.00 12.96
CA LEU A 42 10.89 31.26 11.91
C LEU A 42 11.77 30.07 11.50
N SER A 43 11.22 28.87 11.58
CA SER A 43 11.86 27.63 11.15
C SER A 43 11.14 27.12 9.91
N LEU A 44 11.91 26.86 8.85
CA LEU A 44 11.42 26.23 7.63
C LEU A 44 11.80 24.75 7.64
N SER A 45 10.83 23.87 7.45
CA SER A 45 11.07 22.43 7.25
C SER A 45 10.44 22.00 5.93
N GLU A 46 11.19 21.34 5.08
CA GLU A 46 10.74 20.93 3.75
C GLU A 46 9.50 20.02 3.83
N ILE A 47 8.45 20.39 3.10
CA ILE A 47 7.32 19.51 2.81
C ILE A 47 7.81 18.64 1.67
N TRP A 48 8.39 17.49 2.01
CA TRP A 48 9.01 16.53 1.10
C TRP A 48 8.43 16.59 -0.33
N ALA A 49 9.24 17.07 -1.27
CA ALA A 49 9.10 16.68 -2.66
C ALA A 49 9.74 15.30 -2.79
N GLY A 50 8.92 14.25 -2.76
CA GLY A 50 9.29 13.03 -3.46
C GLY A 50 9.40 13.40 -4.94
N GLY A 51 10.59 13.76 -5.39
CA GLY A 51 10.80 14.26 -6.75
C GLY A 51 12.13 14.97 -6.92
N GLU A 52 13.07 14.23 -7.52
CA GLU A 52 14.14 14.72 -8.40
C GLU A 52 15.49 15.19 -7.81
N ASP A 53 15.67 15.33 -6.49
CA ASP A 53 17.01 15.59 -5.90
C ASP A 53 17.47 14.53 -4.88
N GLY A 54 17.24 13.26 -5.22
CA GLY A 54 17.69 12.09 -4.43
C GLY A 54 19.18 11.74 -4.56
N LEU A 55 20.05 12.68 -4.94
CA LEU A 55 21.44 12.39 -5.32
C LEU A 55 22.46 12.42 -4.16
N SER A 56 22.05 12.64 -2.91
CA SER A 56 23.02 12.71 -1.80
C SER A 56 22.64 11.96 -0.51
N LEU A 57 21.39 11.50 -0.36
CA LEU A 57 21.00 10.52 0.67
C LEU A 57 20.68 9.12 0.10
N GLY A 58 20.67 8.96 -1.23
CA GLY A 58 20.24 7.73 -1.92
C GLY A 58 21.31 6.64 -2.07
N ALA A 59 22.59 6.92 -1.81
CA ALA A 59 23.66 5.93 -2.06
C ALA A 59 23.64 4.74 -1.07
N GLU A 60 23.22 4.96 0.17
CA GLU A 60 23.12 3.90 1.19
C GLU A 60 21.67 3.50 1.49
N ALA A 61 20.72 4.42 1.35
CA ALA A 61 19.29 4.14 1.58
C ALA A 61 18.63 3.38 0.41
N GLY A 62 19.07 3.64 -0.84
CA GLY A 62 18.60 2.92 -2.02
C GLY A 62 18.77 1.40 -1.92
N PRO A 63 20.00 0.89 -1.72
CA PRO A 63 20.22 -0.56 -1.63
C PRO A 63 19.55 -1.19 -0.40
N LEU A 64 19.41 -0.45 0.71
CA LEU A 64 18.69 -0.94 1.88
C LEU A 64 17.18 -1.07 1.62
N ILE A 65 16.58 -0.13 0.89
CA ILE A 65 15.16 -0.17 0.52
C ILE A 65 14.91 -1.27 -0.51
N GLU A 66 15.80 -1.42 -1.48
CA GLU A 66 15.72 -2.47 -2.51
C GLU A 66 15.81 -3.86 -1.88
N GLN A 67 16.77 -4.06 -0.96
CA GLN A 67 16.87 -5.30 -0.17
C GLN A 67 15.60 -5.58 0.64
N ARG A 68 14.99 -4.55 1.26
CA ARG A 68 13.74 -4.72 2.01
C ARG A 68 12.55 -5.04 1.13
N LEU A 69 12.52 -4.54 -0.10
CA LEU A 69 11.48 -4.86 -1.07
C LEU A 69 11.62 -6.31 -1.54
N ASP A 70 12.84 -6.78 -1.77
CA ASP A 70 13.11 -8.18 -2.10
C ASP A 70 12.72 -9.13 -0.97
N ASP A 71 13.11 -8.81 0.28
CA ASP A 71 12.69 -9.57 1.48
C ASP A 71 11.15 -9.68 1.55
N ILE A 72 10.44 -8.58 1.27
CA ILE A 72 8.97 -8.55 1.30
C ILE A 72 8.36 -9.38 0.17
N ASN A 73 8.94 -9.33 -1.04
CA ASN A 73 8.45 -10.13 -2.16
C ASN A 73 8.61 -11.63 -1.90
N GLU A 74 9.74 -12.05 -1.31
CA GLU A 74 9.94 -13.45 -0.92
C GLU A 74 8.89 -13.91 0.11
N LEU A 75 8.58 -13.08 1.10
CA LEU A 75 7.52 -13.37 2.08
C LEU A 75 6.12 -13.43 1.44
N ILE A 76 5.86 -12.63 0.41
CA ILE A 76 4.60 -12.69 -0.35
C ILE A 76 4.50 -14.00 -1.11
N GLU A 77 5.56 -14.41 -1.83
CA GLU A 77 5.59 -15.67 -2.56
C GLU A 77 5.42 -16.88 -1.62
N GLU A 78 6.07 -16.86 -0.45
CA GLU A 78 5.90 -17.91 0.56
C GLU A 78 4.45 -17.99 1.06
N ALA A 79 3.84 -16.85 1.37
CA ALA A 79 2.45 -16.78 1.80
C ALA A 79 1.46 -17.24 0.71
N GLU A 80 1.73 -16.92 -0.56
CA GLU A 80 0.91 -17.38 -1.69
C GLU A 80 0.97 -18.91 -1.84
N LEU A 81 2.16 -19.51 -1.71
CA LEU A 81 2.34 -20.96 -1.74
C LEU A 81 1.62 -21.65 -0.57
N GLU A 82 1.64 -21.07 0.63
CA GLU A 82 0.88 -21.58 1.77
C GLU A 82 -0.63 -21.54 1.52
N ILE A 83 -1.13 -20.43 0.95
CA ILE A 83 -2.55 -20.27 0.58
C ILE A 83 -2.96 -21.30 -0.47
N GLU A 84 -2.14 -21.53 -1.49
CA GLU A 84 -2.41 -22.57 -2.50
C GLU A 84 -2.40 -23.98 -1.88
N GLY A 85 -1.47 -24.24 -0.97
CA GLY A 85 -1.42 -25.47 -0.18
C GLY A 85 -2.71 -25.69 0.61
N LEU A 86 -3.21 -24.66 1.31
CA LEU A 86 -4.47 -24.73 2.05
C LEU A 86 -5.69 -24.89 1.13
N LYS A 87 -5.73 -24.16 0.01
CA LYS A 87 -6.81 -24.24 -0.98
C LYS A 87 -6.91 -25.63 -1.61
N SER A 88 -5.77 -26.29 -1.87
CA SER A 88 -5.75 -27.66 -2.38
C SER A 88 -6.35 -28.66 -1.38
N ARG A 89 -6.12 -28.45 -0.07
CA ARG A 89 -6.67 -29.27 1.00
C ARG A 89 -8.17 -29.03 1.16
N GLU A 90 -8.62 -27.79 1.08
CA GLU A 90 -10.04 -27.45 1.14
C GLU A 90 -10.84 -27.94 -0.07
N GLN A 91 -10.26 -28.02 -1.27
CA GLN A 91 -10.96 -28.58 -2.44
C GLN A 91 -11.17 -30.10 -2.37
N SER A 92 -10.35 -30.85 -1.64
CA SER A 92 -10.49 -32.31 -1.53
C SER A 92 -11.70 -32.77 -0.68
N GLY A 93 -12.10 -31.96 0.31
CA GLY A 93 -13.22 -32.25 1.21
C GLY A 93 -14.63 -32.22 0.57
N PRO A 94 -15.03 -31.14 -0.13
CA PRO A 94 -16.38 -30.99 -0.66
C PRO A 94 -16.67 -31.88 -1.87
N LEU A 95 -15.65 -32.26 -2.65
CA LEU A 95 -15.81 -33.16 -3.80
C LEU A 95 -16.15 -34.60 -3.38
N GLN A 96 -15.57 -35.13 -2.30
CA GLN A 96 -15.92 -36.47 -1.80
C GLN A 96 -17.33 -36.52 -1.20
N MET A 97 -17.72 -35.49 -0.44
CA MET A 97 -19.07 -35.40 0.11
C MET A 97 -20.09 -35.28 -1.03
N GLY A 98 -19.84 -34.41 -2.03
CA GLY A 98 -20.72 -34.23 -3.18
C GLY A 98 -20.95 -35.50 -4.01
N CYS A 99 -19.91 -36.30 -4.26
CA CYS A 99 -20.04 -37.57 -5.00
C CYS A 99 -20.88 -38.61 -4.25
N SER A 100 -20.77 -38.69 -2.92
CA SER A 100 -21.56 -39.65 -2.12
C SER A 100 -23.06 -39.30 -2.09
N PHE A 101 -23.40 -38.01 -1.95
CA PHE A 101 -24.80 -37.57 -1.94
C PHE A 101 -25.47 -37.73 -3.30
N PHE A 102 -24.75 -37.47 -4.39
CA PHE A 102 -25.28 -37.63 -5.74
C PHE A 102 -25.61 -39.11 -6.05
N GLY A 103 -24.73 -40.04 -5.68
CA GLY A 103 -24.97 -41.47 -5.85
C GLY A 103 -26.16 -42.00 -5.04
N LEU A 104 -26.29 -41.54 -3.79
CA LEU A 104 -27.40 -41.90 -2.92
C LEU A 104 -28.74 -41.35 -3.45
N PHE A 105 -28.75 -40.12 -3.96
CA PHE A 105 -29.94 -39.52 -4.56
C PHE A 105 -30.42 -40.27 -5.81
N ILE A 106 -29.51 -40.62 -6.73
CA ILE A 106 -29.84 -41.41 -7.93
C ILE A 106 -30.45 -42.76 -7.54
N THR A 107 -29.87 -43.42 -6.54
CA THR A 107 -30.33 -44.74 -6.10
C THR A 107 -31.75 -44.67 -5.54
N ILE A 108 -32.06 -43.66 -4.71
CA ILE A 108 -33.43 -43.44 -4.19
C ILE A 108 -34.41 -43.18 -5.34
N MET A 109 -34.03 -42.34 -6.31
CA MET A 109 -34.86 -42.05 -7.49
C MET A 109 -35.16 -43.33 -8.28
N VAL A 110 -34.15 -44.15 -8.58
CA VAL A 110 -34.32 -45.42 -9.31
C VAL A 110 -35.24 -46.37 -8.54
N VAL A 111 -35.02 -46.54 -7.23
CA VAL A 111 -35.87 -47.40 -6.39
C VAL A 111 -37.32 -46.91 -6.42
N SER A 112 -37.55 -45.61 -6.23
CA SER A 112 -38.92 -45.04 -6.25
C SER A 112 -39.62 -45.20 -7.60
N ALA A 113 -38.89 -45.03 -8.71
CA ALA A 113 -39.43 -45.22 -10.05
C ALA A 113 -39.79 -46.68 -10.33
N VAL A 114 -38.98 -47.63 -9.85
CA VAL A 114 -39.27 -49.06 -9.97
C VAL A 114 -40.54 -49.43 -9.18
N PHE A 115 -40.71 -48.90 -7.96
CA PHE A 115 -41.95 -49.10 -7.20
C PHE A 115 -43.17 -48.50 -7.89
N MET A 116 -43.05 -47.35 -8.55
CA MET A 116 -44.14 -46.75 -9.34
C MET A 116 -44.48 -47.51 -10.63
N LEU A 117 -43.53 -48.25 -11.20
CA LEU A 117 -43.75 -49.04 -12.43
C LEU A 117 -44.27 -50.45 -12.15
N LEU A 118 -44.01 -50.98 -10.95
CA LEU A 118 -44.43 -52.33 -10.54
C LEU A 118 -45.70 -52.37 -9.67
N GLY A 119 -46.14 -51.23 -9.14
CA GLY A 119 -47.39 -51.07 -8.39
C GLY A 119 -48.51 -50.49 -9.26
#